data_AF-A0AB35ME08-F1
#
_entry.id   AF-A0AB35ME08-F1
#
_cell.length_a   1.000
_cell.length_b   1.000
_cell.length_c   1.000
_cell.angle_alpha   90.00
_cell.angle_beta   90.00
_cell.angle_gamma   90.00
#
_symmetry.space_group_name_H-M   'P 1'
#
loop_
_entity.id
_entity.type
_entity.pdbx_description
1 polymer ?
#
loop_
_entity_poly.entity_id
_entity_poly.type
_entity_poly.pdbx_seq_one_letter_code
_entity_poly.pdbx_strand_id
1 'polypeptide(L)'
;MSPIVHRSGSSVDTRVWADRLADLVLLSVDPSPDARLAAALDPECPAVILSRLVADDNPEVRAAAAAHAGLASRTMREVALYGDQEVCAALARNPSATTEAIETLSDHGDRVVRLAAARSPRMHGERLAVLAADDDAMVRAAARRARSASARPRHR
;
A
#
# COMPACT_ATOMS: atom_id res chain seq x y z
N MET A 1 43.98 -7.53 31.65
CA MET A 1 42.55 -7.22 31.45
C MET A 1 42.43 -6.55 30.09
N SER A 2 41.82 -7.21 29.11
CA SER A 2 41.61 -6.66 27.76
C SER A 2 40.13 -6.89 27.39
N PRO A 3 39.38 -5.88 26.92
CA PRO A 3 37.96 -6.05 26.67
C PRO A 3 37.71 -6.80 25.36
N ILE A 4 36.91 -7.86 25.43
CA ILE A 4 36.38 -8.57 24.26
C ILE A 4 35.30 -7.69 23.63
N VAL A 5 35.58 -7.14 22.44
CA VAL A 5 34.57 -6.44 21.64
C VAL A 5 33.75 -7.43 20.83
N HIS A 6 32.65 -7.92 21.42
CA HIS A 6 31.64 -8.65 20.66
C HIS A 6 30.92 -7.70 19.69
N ARG A 7 31.35 -7.68 18.42
CA ARG A 7 30.55 -7.18 17.30
C ARG A 7 29.72 -8.32 16.68
N SER A 8 28.67 -8.71 17.38
CA SER A 8 27.56 -9.46 16.78
C SER A 8 26.62 -8.47 16.09
N GLY A 9 26.98 -8.05 14.87
CA GLY A 9 26.12 -7.31 13.96
C GLY A 9 26.03 -8.08 12.65
N SER A 10 24.82 -8.37 12.19
CA SER A 10 24.57 -9.10 10.95
C SER A 10 25.12 -8.32 9.75
N SER A 11 26.28 -8.72 9.26
CA SER A 11 26.80 -8.24 7.98
C SER A 11 25.95 -8.85 6.87
N VAL A 12 24.89 -8.15 6.47
CA VAL A 12 24.25 -8.38 5.17
C VAL A 12 25.37 -8.26 4.14
N ASP A 13 25.58 -9.30 3.34
CA ASP A 13 26.60 -9.27 2.30
C ASP A 13 26.21 -8.19 1.29
N THR A 14 26.98 -7.11 1.28
CA THR A 14 26.73 -5.94 0.44
C THR A 14 26.81 -6.26 -1.04
N ARG A 15 27.49 -7.35 -1.41
CA ARG A 15 27.54 -7.87 -2.78
C ARG A 15 26.23 -8.55 -3.15
N VAL A 16 25.74 -9.47 -2.30
CA VAL A 16 24.44 -10.16 -2.51
C VAL A 16 23.28 -9.17 -2.59
N TRP A 17 23.31 -8.10 -1.77
CA TRP A 17 22.32 -7.02 -1.86
C TRP A 17 22.43 -6.22 -3.17
N ALA A 18 23.65 -5.90 -3.62
CA ALA A 18 23.86 -5.17 -4.87
C ALA A 18 23.42 -5.97 -6.10
N ASP A 19 23.74 -7.26 -6.14
CA ASP A 19 23.37 -8.16 -7.24
C ASP A 19 21.83 -8.31 -7.32
N ARG A 20 21.14 -8.54 -6.19
CA ARG A 20 19.66 -8.60 -6.16
C ARG A 20 18.99 -7.26 -6.53
N LEU A 21 19.58 -6.13 -6.12
CA LEU A 21 19.07 -4.82 -6.53
C LEU A 21 19.19 -4.63 -8.05
N ALA A 22 20.27 -5.12 -8.68
CA ALA A 22 20.43 -5.07 -10.12
C ALA A 22 19.39 -5.95 -10.84
N ASP A 23 19.11 -7.15 -10.34
CA ASP A 23 18.06 -8.03 -10.88
C ASP A 23 16.67 -7.38 -10.82
N LEU A 24 16.30 -6.79 -9.67
CA LEU A 24 15.03 -6.08 -9.52
C LEU A 24 14.93 -4.84 -10.41
N VAL A 25 16.03 -4.10 -10.60
CA VAL A 25 16.08 -3.00 -11.58
C VAL A 25 15.84 -3.51 -12.99
N LEU A 26 16.50 -4.59 -13.40
CA LEU A 26 16.32 -5.19 -14.73
C LEU A 26 14.87 -5.63 -14.96
N LEU A 27 14.31 -6.40 -14.02
CA LEU A 27 12.91 -6.83 -14.06
C LEU A 27 11.93 -5.66 -14.14
N SER A 28 12.17 -4.56 -13.40
CA SER A 28 11.29 -3.38 -13.37
C SER A 28 11.26 -2.54 -14.66
N VAL A 29 12.18 -2.80 -15.59
CA VAL A 29 12.28 -2.10 -16.87
C VAL A 29 12.13 -3.04 -18.08
N ASP A 30 11.84 -4.31 -17.83
CA ASP A 30 11.70 -5.32 -18.88
C ASP A 30 10.47 -5.04 -19.76
N PRO A 31 10.53 -5.28 -21.08
CA PRO A 31 9.37 -5.14 -21.97
C PRO A 31 8.19 -6.03 -21.56
N SER A 32 8.44 -7.20 -20.96
CA SER A 32 7.42 -8.11 -20.49
C SER A 32 6.72 -7.56 -19.23
N PRO A 33 5.37 -7.43 -19.23
CA PRO A 33 4.65 -7.05 -18.02
C PRO A 33 4.80 -8.10 -16.92
N ASP A 34 4.98 -9.38 -17.24
CA ASP A 34 5.16 -10.47 -16.27
C ASP A 34 6.46 -10.29 -15.44
N ALA A 35 7.52 -9.79 -16.09
CA ALA A 35 8.78 -9.50 -15.42
C ALA A 35 8.68 -8.26 -14.52
N ARG A 36 7.97 -7.21 -14.97
CA ARG A 36 7.70 -6.02 -14.13
C ARG A 36 6.76 -6.35 -12.97
N LEU A 37 5.80 -7.25 -13.18
CA LEU A 37 4.92 -7.78 -12.14
C LEU A 37 5.73 -8.59 -11.11
N ALA A 38 6.68 -9.43 -11.55
CA ALA A 38 7.58 -10.13 -10.65
C ALA A 38 8.40 -9.16 -9.77
N ALA A 39 8.88 -8.04 -10.31
CA ALA A 39 9.52 -6.98 -9.52
C ALA A 39 8.54 -6.33 -8.51
N ALA A 40 7.30 -6.04 -8.91
CA ALA A 40 6.27 -5.46 -8.02
C ALA A 40 5.82 -6.41 -6.90
N LEU A 41 5.97 -7.73 -7.09
CA LEU A 41 5.59 -8.78 -6.14
C LEU A 41 6.73 -9.24 -5.22
N ASP A 42 7.99 -8.87 -5.47
CA ASP A 42 9.10 -9.18 -4.56
C ASP A 42 8.88 -8.45 -3.21
N PRO A 43 8.76 -9.17 -2.07
CA PRO A 43 8.49 -8.57 -0.76
C PRO A 43 9.50 -7.52 -0.29
N GLU A 44 10.73 -7.57 -0.83
CA GLU A 44 11.84 -6.67 -0.54
C GLU A 44 12.06 -5.64 -1.67
N CYS A 45 11.12 -5.54 -2.63
CA CYS A 45 11.18 -4.59 -3.72
C CYS A 45 11.38 -3.15 -3.18
N PRO A 46 12.47 -2.46 -3.57
CA PRO A 46 12.75 -1.10 -3.13
C PRO A 46 11.63 -0.12 -3.45
N ALA A 47 11.33 0.77 -2.51
CA ALA A 47 10.29 1.80 -2.64
C ALA A 47 10.45 2.67 -3.91
N VAL A 48 11.68 2.89 -4.39
CA VAL A 48 11.96 3.65 -5.62
C VAL A 48 11.50 2.91 -6.89
N ILE A 49 11.61 1.59 -6.93
CA ILE A 49 11.10 0.76 -8.03
C ILE A 49 9.56 0.74 -7.98
N LEU A 50 8.97 0.51 -6.80
CA LEU A 50 7.52 0.57 -6.62
C LEU A 50 6.93 1.93 -7.03
N SER A 51 7.65 3.03 -6.74
CA SER A 51 7.23 4.37 -7.13
C SER A 51 7.24 4.63 -8.64
N ARG A 52 7.98 3.84 -9.42
CA ARG A 52 7.87 3.79 -10.88
C ARG A 52 6.71 2.88 -11.32
N LEU A 53 6.60 1.69 -10.73
CA LEU A 53 5.65 0.67 -11.15
C LEU A 53 4.18 1.01 -10.83
N VAL A 54 3.88 1.92 -9.89
CA VAL A 54 2.51 2.47 -9.73
C VAL A 54 2.02 3.29 -10.94
N ALA A 55 2.92 3.67 -11.86
CA ALA A 55 2.61 4.38 -13.10
C ALA A 55 2.87 3.53 -14.37
N ASP A 56 2.99 2.22 -14.21
CA ASP A 56 3.19 1.26 -15.32
C ASP A 56 2.02 1.26 -16.32
N ASP A 57 2.26 0.89 -17.58
CA ASP A 57 1.18 0.80 -18.57
C ASP A 57 0.24 -0.39 -18.30
N ASN A 58 0.75 -1.47 -17.72
CA ASN A 58 -0.01 -2.64 -17.33
C ASN A 58 -0.78 -2.42 -16.00
N PRO A 59 -2.12 -2.58 -15.96
CA PRO A 59 -2.90 -2.35 -14.73
C PRO A 59 -2.56 -3.31 -13.58
N GLU A 60 -2.24 -4.57 -13.86
CA GLU A 60 -1.87 -5.56 -12.84
C GLU A 60 -0.55 -5.18 -12.15
N VAL A 61 0.43 -4.67 -12.92
CA VAL A 61 1.70 -4.15 -12.39
C VAL A 61 1.45 -2.93 -11.51
N ARG A 62 0.61 -1.97 -11.94
CA ARG A 62 0.24 -0.80 -11.11
C ARG A 62 -0.46 -1.22 -9.82
N ALA A 63 -1.42 -2.15 -9.91
CA ALA A 63 -2.17 -2.64 -8.77
C ALA A 63 -1.29 -3.40 -7.76
N ALA A 64 -0.36 -4.24 -8.24
CA ALA A 64 0.62 -4.93 -7.40
C ALA A 64 1.52 -3.92 -6.67
N ALA A 65 2.10 -2.97 -7.38
CA ALA A 65 2.96 -1.93 -6.80
C ALA A 65 2.21 -1.04 -5.78
N ALA A 66 0.93 -0.72 -6.05
CA ALA A 66 0.09 0.06 -5.14
C ALA A 66 -0.33 -0.72 -3.88
N ALA A 67 -0.52 -2.03 -3.98
CA ALA A 67 -0.80 -2.91 -2.86
C ALA A 67 0.44 -3.25 -2.02
N HIS A 68 1.65 -3.04 -2.54
CA HIS A 68 2.90 -3.48 -1.93
C HIS A 68 3.22 -2.76 -0.61
N ALA A 69 3.56 -3.52 0.44
CA ALA A 69 3.77 -3.01 1.78
C ALA A 69 4.99 -2.05 1.91
N GLY A 70 5.93 -2.13 0.97
CA GLY A 70 7.12 -1.26 0.88
C GLY A 70 6.93 0.05 0.09
N LEU A 71 5.73 0.34 -0.43
CA LEU A 71 5.46 1.59 -1.16
C LEU A 71 5.67 2.82 -0.25
N ALA A 72 6.32 3.86 -0.75
CA ALA A 72 6.61 5.07 0.03
C ALA A 72 5.34 5.90 0.30
N SER A 73 5.20 6.42 1.53
CA SER A 73 4.08 7.28 1.95
C SER A 73 3.83 8.49 1.06
N ARG A 74 4.89 9.04 0.45
CA ARG A 74 4.76 10.14 -0.52
C ARG A 74 4.01 9.68 -1.78
N THR A 75 4.42 8.55 -2.34
CA THR A 75 3.78 7.95 -3.52
C THR A 75 2.36 7.49 -3.21
N MET A 76 2.08 7.00 -2.00
CA MET A 76 0.71 6.72 -1.55
C MET A 76 -0.18 7.96 -1.63
N ARG A 77 0.30 9.13 -1.19
CA ARG A 77 -0.44 10.40 -1.32
C ARG A 77 -0.65 10.79 -2.78
N GLU A 78 0.38 10.68 -3.61
CA GLU A 78 0.32 11.02 -5.04
C GLU A 78 -0.68 10.10 -5.79
N VAL A 79 -0.67 8.80 -5.51
CA VAL A 79 -1.67 7.83 -6.01
C VAL A 79 -3.07 8.15 -5.47
N ALA A 80 -3.24 8.46 -4.19
CA ALA A 80 -4.55 8.77 -3.62
C ALA A 80 -5.23 10.02 -4.21
N LEU A 81 -4.44 10.96 -4.76
CA LEU A 81 -4.92 12.19 -5.37
C LEU A 81 -5.12 12.09 -6.88
N TYR A 82 -4.27 11.33 -7.59
CA TYR A 82 -4.17 11.36 -9.05
C TYR A 82 -4.17 9.99 -9.74
N GLY A 83 -4.20 8.90 -8.97
CA GLY A 83 -4.23 7.53 -9.49
C GLY A 83 -5.58 7.19 -10.13
N ASP A 84 -5.55 6.25 -11.07
CA ASP A 84 -6.79 5.68 -11.61
C ASP A 84 -7.55 4.86 -10.54
N GLN A 85 -8.81 4.53 -10.84
CA GLN A 85 -9.70 3.79 -9.95
C GLN A 85 -9.11 2.46 -9.44
N GLU A 86 -8.38 1.73 -10.28
CA GLU A 86 -7.86 0.40 -9.96
C GLU A 86 -6.66 0.50 -9.01
N VAL A 87 -5.74 1.42 -9.30
CA VAL A 87 -4.56 1.70 -8.46
C VAL A 87 -4.98 2.30 -7.11
N CYS A 88 -5.96 3.21 -7.11
CA CYS A 88 -6.58 3.73 -5.89
C CYS A 88 -7.25 2.62 -5.07
N ALA A 89 -7.99 1.71 -5.69
CA ALA A 89 -8.61 0.59 -4.99
C ALA A 89 -7.58 -0.42 -4.45
N ALA A 90 -6.45 -0.59 -5.13
CA ALA A 90 -5.33 -1.40 -4.66
C ALA A 90 -4.61 -0.76 -3.47
N LEU A 91 -4.31 0.54 -3.54
CA LEU A 91 -3.75 1.31 -2.43
C LEU A 91 -4.66 1.28 -1.18
N ALA A 92 -5.97 1.39 -1.36
CA ALA A 92 -6.93 1.28 -0.25
C ALA A 92 -6.91 -0.09 0.46
N ARG A 93 -6.38 -1.12 -0.19
CA ARG A 93 -6.16 -2.48 0.37
C ARG A 93 -4.74 -2.69 0.90
N ASN A 94 -3.80 -1.77 0.67
CA ASN A 94 -2.41 -1.89 1.10
C ASN A 94 -2.32 -1.88 2.65
N PRO A 95 -1.71 -2.90 3.29
CA PRO A 95 -1.61 -2.96 4.76
C PRO A 95 -0.80 -1.80 5.34
N SER A 96 0.14 -1.26 4.58
CA SER A 96 1.01 -0.12 4.94
C SER A 96 0.44 1.24 4.56
N ALA A 97 -0.72 1.33 3.88
CA ALA A 97 -1.33 2.59 3.46
C ALA A 97 -1.35 3.62 4.61
N THR A 98 -1.02 4.88 4.36
CA THR A 98 -1.10 5.89 5.42
C THR A 98 -2.56 6.19 5.77
N THR A 99 -2.83 6.65 7.00
CA THR A 99 -4.17 7.15 7.34
C THR A 99 -4.57 8.26 6.36
N GLU A 100 -3.69 9.22 6.09
CA GLU A 100 -3.88 10.31 5.11
C GLU A 100 -4.29 9.84 3.69
N ALA A 101 -3.81 8.69 3.23
CA ALA A 101 -4.16 8.12 1.93
C ALA A 101 -5.38 7.18 1.96
N ILE A 102 -5.82 6.74 3.13
CA ILE A 102 -7.08 6.00 3.34
C ILE A 102 -8.25 6.99 3.53
N GLU A 103 -7.95 8.09 4.21
CA GLU A 103 -8.53 9.40 3.96
C GLU A 103 -8.25 9.85 2.51
N THR A 104 -8.97 10.84 1.98
CA THR A 104 -9.00 11.22 0.55
C THR A 104 -9.54 10.13 -0.39
N LEU A 105 -9.02 8.90 -0.37
CA LEU A 105 -9.64 7.76 -1.06
C LEU A 105 -11.07 7.48 -0.56
N SER A 106 -11.42 7.85 0.67
CA SER A 106 -12.81 7.80 1.14
C SER A 106 -13.75 8.77 0.44
N ASP A 107 -13.22 9.79 -0.23
CA ASP A 107 -13.97 10.86 -0.88
C ASP A 107 -13.91 10.71 -2.41
N HIS A 108 -13.30 9.61 -2.88
CA HIS A 108 -13.10 9.29 -4.29
C HIS A 108 -14.43 9.05 -5.03
N GLY A 109 -14.52 9.47 -6.30
CA GLY A 109 -15.77 9.39 -7.08
C GLY A 109 -16.31 7.97 -7.27
N ASP A 110 -15.44 6.98 -7.45
CA ASP A 110 -15.83 5.57 -7.58
C ASP A 110 -16.15 4.88 -6.23
N ARG A 111 -17.23 4.07 -6.23
CA ARG A 111 -17.73 3.32 -5.07
C ARG A 111 -16.75 2.25 -4.57
N VAL A 112 -15.95 1.62 -5.45
CA VAL A 112 -15.11 0.47 -5.09
C VAL A 112 -13.91 0.96 -4.28
N VAL A 113 -13.36 2.12 -4.67
CA VAL A 113 -12.33 2.84 -3.90
C VAL A 113 -12.87 3.23 -2.53
N ARG A 114 -14.03 3.92 -2.45
CA ARG A 114 -14.63 4.29 -1.16
C ARG A 114 -14.97 3.07 -0.28
N LEU A 115 -15.43 1.97 -0.88
CA LEU A 115 -15.71 0.71 -0.17
C LEU A 115 -14.43 0.08 0.40
N ALA A 116 -13.32 0.13 -0.35
CA ALA A 116 -12.03 -0.36 0.13
C ALA A 116 -11.51 0.53 1.27
N ALA A 117 -11.58 1.86 1.13
CA ALA A 117 -11.22 2.81 2.19
C ALA A 117 -12.08 2.59 3.46
N ALA A 118 -13.39 2.42 3.33
CA ALA A 118 -14.31 2.12 4.43
C ALA A 118 -14.01 0.81 5.17
N ARG A 119 -13.33 -0.14 4.52
CA ARG A 119 -12.91 -1.43 5.09
C ARG A 119 -11.51 -1.41 5.69
N SER A 120 -10.71 -0.37 5.42
CA SER A 120 -9.36 -0.26 5.93
C SER A 120 -9.35 -0.13 7.47
N PRO A 121 -8.47 -0.85 8.19
CA PRO A 121 -8.36 -0.74 9.65
C PRO A 121 -7.87 0.64 10.13
N ARG A 122 -7.46 1.52 9.21
CA ARG A 122 -7.01 2.89 9.46
C ARG A 122 -8.13 3.92 9.33
N MET A 123 -9.29 3.52 8.80
CA MET A 123 -10.46 4.38 8.67
C MET A 123 -11.21 4.45 10.01
N HIS A 124 -11.42 5.66 10.54
CA HIS A 124 -11.98 5.88 11.88
C HIS A 124 -12.75 7.21 12.03
N GLY A 125 -13.41 7.38 13.17
CA GLY A 125 -13.94 8.68 13.61
C GLY A 125 -15.06 9.26 12.74
N GLU A 126 -14.93 10.54 12.39
CA GLU A 126 -15.93 11.30 11.62
C GLU A 126 -16.04 10.83 10.17
N ARG A 127 -14.95 10.37 9.54
CA ARG A 127 -14.99 9.87 8.16
C ARG A 127 -15.82 8.62 8.02
N LEU A 128 -15.76 7.73 9.02
CA LEU A 128 -16.72 6.62 9.12
C LEU A 128 -18.17 7.09 9.32
N ALA A 129 -18.42 8.26 9.92
CA ALA A 129 -19.77 8.81 10.05
C ALA A 129 -20.29 9.29 8.68
N VAL A 130 -19.45 10.02 7.92
CA VAL A 130 -19.72 10.44 6.54
C VAL A 130 -20.02 9.23 5.66
N LEU A 131 -19.11 8.23 5.63
CA LEU A 131 -19.30 7.00 4.85
C LEU A 131 -20.50 6.15 5.29
N ALA A 132 -20.96 6.26 6.55
CA ALA A 132 -22.19 5.59 7.00
C ALA A 132 -23.48 6.19 6.38
N ALA A 133 -23.35 7.35 5.72
CA ALA A 133 -24.37 8.05 4.95
C ALA A 133 -24.05 8.16 3.43
N ASP A 134 -22.99 7.48 2.94
CA ASP A 134 -22.64 7.40 1.51
C ASP A 134 -23.82 7.00 0.63
N ASP A 135 -23.87 7.42 -0.64
CA ASP A 135 -24.93 7.04 -1.57
C ASP A 135 -24.96 5.53 -1.88
N ASP A 136 -23.80 4.86 -1.83
CA ASP A 136 -23.69 3.42 -2.09
C ASP A 136 -23.99 2.57 -0.84
N ALA A 137 -24.89 1.59 -1.02
CA ALA A 137 -25.35 0.73 0.07
C ALA A 137 -24.25 -0.15 0.67
N MET A 138 -23.27 -0.60 -0.12
CA MET A 138 -22.15 -1.41 0.35
C MET A 138 -21.17 -0.57 1.17
N VAL A 139 -20.91 0.67 0.74
CA VAL A 139 -20.06 1.62 1.47
C VAL A 139 -20.68 1.94 2.83
N ARG A 140 -21.98 2.28 2.88
CA ARG A 140 -22.72 2.49 4.15
C ARG A 140 -22.62 1.30 5.09
N ALA A 141 -22.82 0.09 4.58
CA ALA A 141 -22.78 -1.13 5.38
C ALA A 141 -21.38 -1.41 5.94
N ALA A 142 -20.33 -1.23 5.13
CA ALA A 142 -18.95 -1.37 5.55
C ALA A 142 -18.57 -0.36 6.64
N ALA A 143 -18.89 0.92 6.43
CA ALA A 143 -18.57 1.99 7.38
C ALA A 143 -19.28 1.78 8.73
N ARG A 144 -20.57 1.42 8.73
CA ARG A 144 -21.32 1.11 9.96
C ARG A 144 -20.70 -0.07 10.72
N ARG A 145 -20.31 -1.15 10.02
CA ARG A 145 -19.62 -2.30 10.61
C ARG A 145 -18.28 -1.90 11.24
N ALA A 146 -17.49 -1.07 10.55
CA ALA A 146 -16.22 -0.55 11.07
C ALA A 146 -16.42 0.29 12.33
N ARG A 147 -17.43 1.19 12.37
CA ARG A 147 -17.79 1.97 13.57
C ARG A 147 -18.10 1.07 14.77
N SER A 148 -18.95 0.06 14.57
CA SER A 148 -19.31 -0.89 15.62
C SER A 148 -18.12 -1.71 16.13
N ALA A 149 -17.15 -2.02 15.26
CA ALA A 149 -15.91 -2.68 15.65
C ALA A 149 -14.99 -1.75 16.46
N SER A 150 -14.86 -0.48 16.07
CA SER A 150 -14.06 0.52 16.81
C SER A 150 -14.68 0.95 18.15
N ALA A 151 -16.00 0.85 18.28
CA ALA A 151 -16.72 1.25 19.50
C ALA A 151 -16.70 0.19 20.61
N ARG A 152 -16.24 -1.04 20.33
CA ARG A 152 -16.08 -2.07 21.36
C ARG A 152 -14.82 -1.78 22.19
N PRO A 153 -14.92 -1.65 23.53
CA PRO A 153 -13.74 -1.52 24.37
C PRO A 153 -12.85 -2.76 24.19
N ARG A 154 -11.56 -2.53 23.94
CA ARG A 154 -10.55 -3.59 23.95
C ARG A 154 -10.30 -4.02 25.39
N HIS A 155 -11.14 -4.90 25.92
CA HIS A 155 -10.86 -5.61 27.16
C HIS A 155 -9.50 -6.32 27.02
N ARG A 156 -8.64 -6.09 28.00
CA ARG A 156 -7.30 -6.64 28.11
C ARG A 156 -7.18 -7.33 29.47
#